data_AF-A0A8T5PWS6-F1
#
_entry.id   AF-A0A8T5PWS6-F1
#
_cell.length_a   1.000
_cell.length_b   1.000
_cell.length_c   1.000
_cell.angle_alpha   90.00
_cell.angle_beta   90.00
_cell.angle_gamma   90.00
#
_symmetry.space_group_name_H-M   'P 1'
#
loop_
_entity.id
_entity.type
_entity.pdbx_description
1 polymer ?
#
loop_
_entity_poly.entity_id
_entity_poly.type
_entity_poly.pdbx_seq_one_letter_code
_entity_poly.pdbx_strand_id
1 'polypeptide(L)'
;MIDNAHWNDVKGITNMFLFHYGFPAATSRSLFRYGFPAVKHVITKETWPIIVRGLVEIGGYSGENAYYLFRYSLPAIKGAITKETWPIIVRGLVKMIGSAGYHARDLFRYGLSAIKDIITTETWPGLVKMTESSGKNAYYLFHYGLPAVKDMDIITEETWPGLVKMAESSGEDTIVLFRDGLPAIKDIITEETWPGLVKMAESSGKKTYYLFHYGLLAVKDIITTETWPGLVKMVESYGENSPDLFRDGLSAVKDLIRTQTSYLILDYLNELIGYCKGVEIRTLKALSPLQPLFNGFGRQLFDLLLIPTAKSQTVAAFLCFESYGEIPINALKSKSDLELLRWIVEKKSRKANDILRHIIIEGLDRRIIRIPLSKESKIIKEFLNNTPVYLIELYTEFKNIYNGNLTNKKIHYERLFKEVRKLKKEIIKGTLSKEYNQNILLAVIFSVFSPEVSIDRDLYSRAIESRE
;
A
#
# COMPACT_ATOMS: atom_id res chain seq x y z
N MET A 1 -23.91 40.83 -38.17
CA MET A 1 -25.23 41.09 -37.54
C MET A 1 -26.20 40.04 -38.08
N ILE A 2 -26.54 39.03 -37.27
CA ILE A 2 -27.63 38.10 -37.62
C ILE A 2 -28.93 38.85 -37.30
N ASP A 3 -29.78 39.00 -38.30
CA ASP A 3 -30.96 39.85 -38.29
C ASP A 3 -31.99 39.45 -37.22
N ASN A 4 -32.63 40.43 -36.56
CA ASN A 4 -33.62 40.20 -35.50
C ASN A 4 -34.83 39.39 -36.01
N ALA A 5 -35.12 39.44 -37.32
CA ALA A 5 -36.13 38.62 -37.97
C ALA A 5 -35.81 37.12 -37.91
N HIS A 6 -34.54 36.74 -38.12
CA HIS A 6 -34.10 35.34 -38.11
C HIS A 6 -34.20 34.70 -36.72
N TRP A 7 -34.06 35.49 -35.65
CA TRP A 7 -34.23 35.00 -34.28
C TRP A 7 -35.71 34.74 -33.90
N ASN A 8 -36.66 35.46 -34.50
CA ASN A 8 -38.08 35.27 -34.23
C ASN A 8 -38.62 34.00 -34.89
N ASP A 9 -38.19 33.67 -36.10
CA ASP A 9 -38.54 32.41 -36.78
C ASP A 9 -37.92 31.21 -36.09
N VAL A 10 -36.66 31.33 -35.67
CA VAL A 10 -35.96 30.32 -34.87
C VAL A 10 -36.66 30.12 -33.52
N LYS A 11 -37.08 31.18 -32.82
CA LYS A 11 -37.87 31.09 -31.57
C LYS A 11 -39.22 30.40 -31.78
N GLY A 12 -39.92 30.71 -32.86
CA GLY A 12 -41.20 30.08 -33.21
C GLY A 12 -41.06 28.56 -33.42
N ILE A 13 -40.07 28.15 -34.22
CA ILE A 13 -39.75 26.74 -34.46
C ILE A 13 -39.29 26.05 -33.16
N THR A 14 -38.47 26.71 -32.35
CA THR A 14 -37.95 26.14 -31.09
C THR A 14 -39.04 25.93 -30.05
N ASN A 15 -39.96 26.88 -29.90
CA ASN A 15 -41.10 26.75 -28.98
C ASN A 15 -42.03 25.60 -29.38
N MET A 16 -42.25 25.42 -30.69
CA MET A 16 -43.04 24.31 -31.22
C MET A 16 -42.33 22.95 -31.03
N PHE A 17 -41.01 22.92 -31.24
CA PHE A 17 -40.19 21.71 -31.05
C PHE A 17 -40.14 21.29 -29.57
N LEU A 18 -39.86 22.20 -28.63
CA LEU A 18 -39.73 21.87 -27.21
C LEU A 18 -41.05 21.47 -26.54
N PHE A 19 -42.19 21.98 -27.03
CA PHE A 19 -43.52 21.53 -26.60
C PHE A 19 -43.78 20.07 -26.98
N HIS A 20 -43.20 19.61 -28.09
CA HIS A 20 -43.30 18.22 -28.55
C HIS A 20 -42.45 17.25 -27.72
N TYR A 21 -41.35 17.71 -27.11
CA TYR A 21 -40.44 16.87 -26.30
C TYR A 21 -40.74 16.86 -24.79
N GLY A 22 -41.79 17.54 -24.32
CA GLY A 22 -42.28 17.40 -22.94
C GLY A 22 -41.35 17.93 -21.84
N PHE A 23 -40.49 18.91 -22.12
CA PHE A 23 -39.59 19.47 -21.10
C PHE A 23 -40.35 20.18 -19.96
N PRO A 24 -39.91 20.01 -18.69
CA PRO A 24 -40.36 20.87 -17.61
C PRO A 24 -40.10 22.35 -17.95
N ALA A 25 -41.03 23.24 -17.60
CA ALA A 25 -40.92 24.67 -17.93
C ALA A 25 -39.61 25.32 -17.42
N ALA A 26 -39.08 24.84 -16.29
CA ALA A 26 -37.80 25.26 -15.74
C ALA A 26 -36.60 24.88 -16.64
N THR A 27 -36.63 23.68 -17.22
CA THR A 27 -35.61 23.21 -18.16
C THR A 27 -35.65 24.00 -19.45
N SER A 28 -36.84 24.21 -20.03
CA SER A 28 -37.02 25.04 -21.23
C SER A 28 -36.52 26.47 -21.01
N ARG A 29 -36.86 27.08 -19.87
CA ARG A 29 -36.37 28.43 -19.51
C ARG A 29 -34.84 28.47 -19.44
N SER A 30 -34.21 27.45 -18.88
CA SER A 30 -32.75 27.37 -18.74
C SER A 30 -32.05 27.16 -20.07
N LEU A 31 -32.62 26.31 -20.92
CA LEU A 31 -32.17 26.07 -22.28
C LEU A 31 -32.16 27.37 -23.10
N PHE A 32 -33.25 28.13 -23.09
CA PHE A 32 -33.32 29.41 -23.81
C PHE A 32 -32.43 30.49 -23.21
N ARG A 33 -32.36 30.57 -21.88
CA ARG A 33 -31.62 31.64 -21.19
C ARG A 33 -30.11 31.42 -21.19
N TYR A 34 -29.66 30.16 -21.17
CA TYR A 34 -28.23 29.84 -21.01
C TYR A 34 -27.72 28.85 -22.05
N GLY A 35 -28.51 27.82 -22.38
CA GLY A 35 -28.12 26.77 -23.33
C GLY A 35 -27.83 27.31 -24.74
N PHE A 36 -28.82 27.88 -25.41
CA PHE A 36 -28.65 28.48 -26.74
C PHE A 36 -27.58 29.57 -26.79
N PRO A 37 -27.51 30.52 -25.83
CA PRO A 37 -26.42 31.50 -25.78
C PRO A 37 -25.02 30.89 -25.71
N ALA A 38 -24.84 29.74 -25.04
CA ALA A 38 -23.54 29.08 -24.92
C ALA A 38 -23.06 28.48 -26.25
N VAL A 39 -23.97 28.04 -27.11
CA VAL A 39 -23.66 27.44 -28.43
C VAL A 39 -23.97 28.36 -29.60
N LYS A 40 -24.32 29.63 -29.36
CA LYS A 40 -24.77 30.55 -30.41
C LYS A 40 -23.77 30.73 -31.56
N HIS A 41 -22.48 30.57 -31.28
CA HIS A 41 -21.41 30.75 -32.25
C HIS A 41 -21.32 29.62 -33.28
N VAL A 42 -21.90 28.46 -32.98
CA VAL A 42 -21.96 27.31 -33.91
C VAL A 42 -23.33 27.16 -34.57
N ILE A 43 -24.30 28.03 -34.28
CA ILE A 43 -25.65 27.94 -34.85
C ILE A 43 -25.68 28.59 -36.24
N THR A 44 -25.97 27.77 -37.25
CA THR A 44 -26.28 28.17 -38.62
C THR A 44 -27.53 27.41 -39.08
N LYS A 45 -28.06 27.75 -40.26
CA LYS A 45 -29.17 26.99 -40.87
C LYS A 45 -28.84 25.49 -41.00
N GLU A 46 -27.59 25.16 -41.29
CA GLU A 46 -27.11 23.78 -41.46
C GLU A 46 -26.95 23.05 -40.12
N THR A 47 -26.36 23.70 -39.11
CA THR A 47 -26.07 23.05 -37.83
C THR A 47 -27.26 23.05 -36.87
N TRP A 48 -28.25 23.92 -37.10
CA TRP A 48 -29.42 24.10 -36.23
C TRP A 48 -30.09 22.78 -35.81
N PRO A 49 -30.45 21.86 -36.72
CA PRO A 49 -31.12 20.62 -36.33
C PRO A 49 -30.27 19.74 -35.40
N ILE A 50 -28.95 19.73 -35.59
CA ILE A 50 -28.01 18.92 -34.79
C ILE A 50 -27.78 19.58 -33.43
N ILE A 51 -27.64 20.91 -33.38
CA ILE A 51 -27.53 21.66 -32.12
C ILE A 51 -28.76 21.47 -31.25
N VAL A 52 -29.96 21.69 -31.82
CA VAL A 52 -31.22 21.52 -31.09
C VAL A 52 -31.37 20.09 -30.58
N ARG A 53 -31.13 19.09 -31.43
CA ARG A 53 -31.21 17.68 -31.01
C ARG A 53 -30.27 17.38 -29.84
N GLY A 54 -29.03 17.84 -29.89
CA GLY A 54 -28.07 17.65 -28.81
C GLY A 54 -28.46 18.35 -27.51
N LEU A 55 -29.00 19.56 -27.59
CA LEU A 55 -29.47 20.31 -26.42
C LEU A 55 -30.69 19.62 -25.77
N VAL A 56 -31.60 19.09 -26.58
CA VAL A 56 -32.74 18.28 -26.14
C VAL A 56 -32.23 16.99 -25.49
N GLU A 57 -31.28 16.30 -26.11
CA GLU A 57 -30.72 15.06 -25.57
C GLU A 57 -30.08 15.28 -24.19
N ILE A 58 -29.11 16.18 -24.06
CA ILE A 58 -28.44 16.44 -22.77
C ILE A 58 -29.42 17.00 -21.73
N GLY A 59 -30.41 17.80 -22.13
CA GLY A 59 -31.44 18.31 -21.25
C GLY A 59 -32.36 17.20 -20.72
N GLY A 60 -32.74 16.26 -21.57
CA GLY A 60 -33.58 15.12 -21.22
C GLY A 60 -32.88 14.18 -20.25
N TYR A 61 -31.62 13.81 -20.55
CA TYR A 61 -30.80 12.99 -19.65
C TYR A 61 -30.50 13.68 -18.31
N SER A 62 -30.34 15.01 -18.30
CA SER A 62 -30.03 15.74 -17.07
C SER A 62 -31.21 15.82 -16.10
N GLY A 63 -32.45 15.69 -16.58
CA GLY A 63 -33.66 15.86 -15.77
C GLY A 63 -33.64 17.18 -14.98
N GLU A 64 -33.77 17.09 -13.66
CA GLU A 64 -33.74 18.24 -12.74
C GLU A 64 -32.40 19.00 -12.75
N ASN A 65 -31.30 18.34 -13.17
CA ASN A 65 -29.97 18.95 -13.21
C ASN A 65 -29.73 19.80 -14.46
N ALA A 66 -30.66 19.79 -15.43
CA ALA A 66 -30.51 20.50 -16.70
C ALA A 66 -30.28 22.01 -16.51
N TYR A 67 -30.87 22.59 -15.45
CA TYR A 67 -30.61 23.97 -15.05
C TYR A 67 -29.11 24.25 -14.87
N TYR A 68 -28.42 23.39 -14.12
CA TYR A 68 -27.01 23.59 -13.79
C TYR A 68 -26.11 23.32 -14.98
N LEU A 69 -26.44 22.30 -15.78
CA LEU A 69 -25.74 22.02 -17.03
C LEU A 69 -25.81 23.23 -17.97
N PHE A 70 -26.99 23.78 -18.23
CA PHE A 70 -27.13 24.91 -19.15
C PHE A 70 -26.56 26.20 -18.59
N ARG A 71 -26.74 26.48 -17.30
CA ARG A 71 -26.31 27.74 -16.69
C ARG A 71 -24.78 27.82 -16.48
N TYR A 72 -24.13 26.71 -16.14
CA TYR A 72 -22.73 26.73 -15.69
C TYR A 72 -21.82 25.92 -16.60
N SER A 73 -22.16 24.65 -16.89
CA SER A 73 -21.27 23.76 -17.65
C SER A 73 -21.15 24.10 -19.12
N LEU A 74 -22.28 24.29 -19.80
CA LEU A 74 -22.26 24.53 -21.24
C LEU A 74 -21.50 25.83 -21.59
N PRO A 75 -21.64 26.94 -20.83
CA PRO A 75 -20.77 28.10 -20.97
C PRO A 75 -19.29 27.81 -20.69
N ALA A 76 -18.98 27.00 -19.67
CA ALA A 76 -17.59 26.67 -19.31
C ALA A 76 -16.86 25.89 -20.41
N ILE A 77 -17.57 25.01 -21.13
CA ILE A 77 -16.98 24.20 -22.20
C ILE A 77 -17.11 24.83 -23.60
N LYS A 78 -17.60 26.08 -23.68
CA LYS A 78 -17.91 26.76 -24.94
C LYS A 78 -16.74 26.74 -25.94
N GLY A 79 -15.50 26.84 -25.45
CA GLY A 79 -14.29 26.83 -26.28
C GLY A 79 -14.09 25.53 -27.05
N ALA A 80 -14.55 24.40 -26.52
CA ALA A 80 -14.44 23.09 -27.15
C ALA A 80 -15.61 22.77 -28.12
N ILE A 81 -16.60 23.65 -28.23
CA ILE A 81 -17.80 23.43 -29.06
C ILE A 81 -17.59 23.99 -30.46
N THR A 82 -17.44 23.09 -31.43
CA THR A 82 -17.51 23.34 -32.88
C THR A 82 -18.66 22.54 -33.50
N LYS A 83 -18.90 22.72 -34.80
CA LYS A 83 -19.86 21.90 -35.55
C LYS A 83 -19.49 20.41 -35.49
N GLU A 84 -18.20 20.11 -35.61
CA GLU A 84 -17.62 18.78 -35.68
C GLU A 84 -17.59 18.11 -34.30
N THR A 85 -17.29 18.88 -33.24
CA THR A 85 -17.12 18.33 -31.89
C THR A 85 -18.43 18.26 -31.11
N TRP A 86 -19.46 19.00 -31.53
CA TRP A 86 -20.75 19.02 -30.83
C TRP A 86 -21.34 17.63 -30.55
N PRO A 87 -21.41 16.68 -31.51
CA PRO A 87 -21.91 15.34 -31.23
C PRO A 87 -21.07 14.58 -30.18
N ILE A 88 -19.75 14.83 -30.12
CA ILE A 88 -18.84 14.23 -29.15
C ILE A 88 -19.07 14.85 -27.76
N ILE A 89 -19.26 16.17 -27.69
CA ILE A 89 -19.59 16.90 -26.46
C ILE A 89 -20.92 16.41 -25.88
N VAL A 90 -21.97 16.30 -26.71
CA VAL A 90 -23.29 15.79 -26.30
C VAL A 90 -23.19 14.40 -25.70
N ARG A 91 -22.56 13.45 -26.41
CA ARG A 91 -22.37 12.07 -25.91
C ARG A 91 -21.55 12.04 -24.63
N GLY A 92 -20.50 12.86 -24.53
CA GLY A 92 -19.68 12.98 -23.34
C GLY A 92 -20.46 13.48 -22.14
N LEU A 93 -21.27 14.53 -22.32
CA LEU A 93 -22.15 15.04 -21.26
C LEU A 93 -23.17 13.99 -20.82
N VAL A 94 -23.82 13.28 -21.75
CA VAL A 94 -24.76 12.18 -21.42
C VAL A 94 -24.07 11.11 -20.57
N LYS A 95 -22.86 10.68 -20.95
CA LYS A 95 -22.07 9.73 -20.16
C LYS A 95 -21.74 10.27 -18.77
N MET A 96 -21.26 11.52 -18.69
CA MET A 96 -20.95 12.17 -17.41
C MET A 96 -22.16 12.25 -16.48
N ILE A 97 -23.36 12.55 -17.02
CA ILE A 97 -24.63 12.54 -16.26
C ILE A 97 -24.86 11.15 -15.65
N GLY A 98 -24.78 10.10 -16.48
CA GLY A 98 -25.01 8.73 -16.06
C GLY A 98 -24.03 8.27 -14.98
N SER A 99 -22.75 8.54 -15.16
CA SER A 99 -21.68 8.12 -14.24
C SER A 99 -21.71 8.88 -12.91
N ALA A 100 -21.94 10.20 -12.92
CA ALA A 100 -22.00 11.00 -11.70
C ALA A 100 -23.27 10.76 -10.88
N GLY A 101 -24.35 10.26 -11.51
CA GLY A 101 -25.62 9.98 -10.87
C GLY A 101 -26.19 11.22 -10.16
N TYR A 102 -26.51 11.10 -8.87
CA TYR A 102 -27.08 12.22 -8.10
C TYR A 102 -26.10 13.39 -7.90
N HIS A 103 -24.79 13.18 -8.07
CA HIS A 103 -23.78 14.24 -8.02
C HIS A 103 -23.61 14.99 -9.35
N ALA A 104 -24.34 14.61 -10.40
CA ALA A 104 -24.31 15.33 -11.69
C ALA A 104 -24.61 16.83 -11.51
N ARG A 105 -25.49 17.18 -10.56
CA ARG A 105 -25.77 18.56 -10.18
C ARG A 105 -24.51 19.36 -9.85
N ASP A 106 -23.68 18.81 -8.98
CA ASP A 106 -22.51 19.50 -8.42
C ASP A 106 -21.34 19.45 -9.41
N LEU A 107 -21.21 18.35 -10.15
CA LEU A 107 -20.29 18.26 -11.30
C LEU A 107 -20.55 19.38 -12.31
N PHE A 108 -21.83 19.65 -12.62
CA PHE A 108 -22.16 20.69 -13.59
C PHE A 108 -22.09 22.11 -13.05
N ARG A 109 -22.50 22.29 -11.78
CA ARG A 109 -22.50 23.60 -11.16
C ARG A 109 -21.08 24.11 -10.90
N TYR A 110 -20.16 23.22 -10.52
CA TYR A 110 -18.86 23.60 -9.97
C TYR A 110 -17.69 22.90 -10.68
N GLY A 111 -17.82 21.60 -10.97
CA GLY A 111 -16.72 20.79 -11.52
C GLY A 111 -16.18 21.30 -12.85
N LEU A 112 -17.00 21.26 -13.92
CA LEU A 112 -16.55 21.70 -15.26
C LEU A 112 -16.14 23.18 -15.30
N SER A 113 -16.73 24.01 -14.44
CA SER A 113 -16.35 25.43 -14.35
C SER A 113 -14.96 25.63 -13.73
N ALA A 114 -14.57 24.80 -12.76
CA ALA A 114 -13.26 24.87 -12.10
C ALA A 114 -12.11 24.51 -13.05
N ILE A 115 -12.37 23.65 -14.03
CA ILE A 115 -11.38 23.18 -15.00
C ILE A 115 -11.58 23.74 -16.40
N LYS A 116 -12.37 24.82 -16.56
CA LYS A 116 -12.74 25.37 -17.88
C LYS A 116 -11.54 25.64 -18.80
N ASP A 117 -10.39 25.98 -18.24
CA ASP A 117 -9.19 26.36 -19.00
C ASP A 117 -8.42 25.16 -19.55
N ILE A 118 -8.69 23.94 -19.08
CA ILE A 118 -8.09 22.70 -19.61
C ILE A 118 -9.05 21.96 -20.55
N ILE A 119 -10.26 22.46 -20.76
CA ILE A 119 -11.26 21.80 -21.61
C ILE A 119 -11.01 22.20 -23.06
N THR A 120 -10.48 21.26 -23.83
CA THR A 120 -10.27 21.37 -25.27
C THR A 120 -10.90 20.19 -25.98
N THR A 121 -10.84 20.19 -27.31
CA THR A 121 -11.29 19.07 -28.14
C THR A 121 -10.47 17.80 -27.89
N GLU A 122 -9.20 17.95 -27.54
CA GLU A 122 -8.22 16.90 -27.28
C GLU A 122 -8.40 16.32 -25.86
N THR A 123 -8.63 17.17 -24.85
CA THR A 123 -8.77 16.70 -23.47
C THR A 123 -10.14 16.12 -23.16
N TRP A 124 -11.18 16.54 -23.89
CA TRP A 124 -12.57 16.16 -23.62
C TRP A 124 -12.81 14.64 -23.52
N PRO A 125 -12.35 13.78 -24.45
CA PRO A 125 -12.53 12.33 -24.32
C PRO A 125 -11.91 11.77 -23.02
N GLY A 126 -10.77 12.31 -22.61
CA GLY A 126 -10.11 11.94 -21.36
C GLY A 126 -10.92 12.34 -20.12
N LEU A 127 -11.50 13.54 -20.11
CA LEU A 127 -12.36 14.03 -19.03
C LEU A 127 -13.61 13.15 -18.86
N VAL A 128 -14.19 12.71 -19.97
CA VAL A 128 -15.33 11.78 -19.97
C VAL A 128 -14.92 10.44 -19.34
N LYS A 129 -13.79 9.87 -19.75
CA LYS A 129 -13.26 8.63 -19.15
C LYS A 129 -12.98 8.77 -17.66
N MET A 130 -12.32 9.85 -17.25
CA MET A 130 -12.06 10.14 -15.83
C MET A 130 -13.36 10.22 -15.02
N THR A 131 -14.44 10.76 -15.61
CA THR A 131 -15.76 10.79 -14.99
C THR A 131 -16.38 9.39 -14.90
N GLU A 132 -16.28 8.58 -15.96
CA GLU A 132 -16.75 7.20 -15.97
C GLU A 132 -16.05 6.37 -14.88
N SER A 133 -14.73 6.53 -14.71
CA SER A 133 -13.93 5.83 -13.69
C SER A 133 -14.16 6.33 -12.27
N SER A 134 -14.34 7.64 -12.09
CA SER A 134 -14.58 8.24 -10.77
C SER A 134 -16.04 8.07 -10.30
N GLY A 135 -16.96 7.78 -11.22
CA GLY A 135 -18.38 7.63 -10.95
C GLY A 135 -18.96 8.81 -10.17
N LYS A 136 -19.56 8.51 -9.02
CA LYS A 136 -20.16 9.49 -8.10
C LYS A 136 -19.16 10.54 -7.59
N ASN A 137 -17.87 10.22 -7.55
CA ASN A 137 -16.82 11.12 -7.08
C ASN A 137 -16.28 12.07 -8.16
N ALA A 138 -16.78 11.99 -9.41
CA ALA A 138 -16.31 12.84 -10.50
C ALA A 138 -16.42 14.34 -10.21
N TYR A 139 -17.46 14.77 -9.49
CA TYR A 139 -17.58 16.15 -9.03
C TYR A 139 -16.34 16.59 -8.23
N TYR A 140 -15.92 15.78 -7.25
CA TYR A 140 -14.77 16.11 -6.42
C TYR A 140 -13.48 16.13 -7.22
N LEU A 141 -13.28 15.16 -8.13
CA LEU A 141 -12.14 15.15 -9.04
C LEU A 141 -12.04 16.46 -9.82
N PHE A 142 -13.14 16.94 -10.39
CA PHE A 142 -13.14 18.13 -11.23
C PHE A 142 -13.05 19.42 -10.40
N HIS A 143 -13.64 19.44 -9.21
CA HIS A 143 -13.67 20.64 -8.39
C HIS A 143 -12.41 20.84 -7.55
N TYR A 144 -11.72 19.76 -7.15
CA TYR A 144 -10.57 19.82 -6.26
C TYR A 144 -9.32 19.09 -6.79
N GLY A 145 -9.47 17.95 -7.46
CA GLY A 145 -8.34 17.14 -7.93
C GLY A 145 -7.62 17.75 -9.12
N LEU A 146 -8.32 17.90 -10.26
CA LEU A 146 -7.76 18.49 -11.48
C LEU A 146 -7.23 19.93 -11.27
N PRO A 147 -7.91 20.81 -10.50
CA PRO A 147 -7.35 22.11 -10.15
C PRO A 147 -6.02 22.03 -9.39
N ALA A 148 -5.84 21.05 -8.49
CA ALA A 148 -4.58 20.91 -7.74
C ALA A 148 -3.37 20.57 -8.63
N VAL A 149 -3.61 19.84 -9.73
CA VAL A 149 -2.55 19.48 -10.70
C VAL A 149 -2.45 20.44 -11.88
N LYS A 150 -3.47 21.26 -12.11
CA LYS A 150 -3.47 22.30 -13.15
C LYS A 150 -2.31 23.27 -12.95
N ASP A 151 -2.05 23.66 -11.70
CA ASP A 151 -1.00 24.63 -11.36
C ASP A 151 0.41 24.01 -11.29
N MET A 152 0.56 22.74 -11.68
CA MET A 152 1.84 22.01 -11.67
C MET A 152 2.48 21.90 -13.07
N ASP A 153 1.87 22.49 -14.10
CA ASP A 153 2.31 22.40 -15.51
C ASP A 153 2.41 20.95 -16.05
N ILE A 154 1.74 19.99 -15.42
CA ILE A 154 1.73 18.58 -15.84
C ILE A 154 0.57 18.21 -16.77
N ILE A 155 -0.26 19.17 -17.19
CA ILE A 155 -1.36 18.93 -18.13
C ILE A 155 -0.90 19.36 -19.53
N THR A 156 -0.22 18.46 -20.24
CA THR A 156 0.26 18.66 -21.62
C THR A 156 -0.31 17.57 -22.53
N GLU A 157 -0.15 17.72 -23.84
CA GLU A 157 -0.56 16.68 -24.79
C GLU A 157 0.15 15.33 -24.52
N GLU A 158 1.40 15.37 -24.06
CA GLU A 158 2.20 14.19 -23.78
C GLU A 158 1.78 13.48 -22.47
N THR A 159 1.50 14.25 -21.41
CA THR A 159 1.16 13.69 -20.11
C THR A 159 -0.32 13.35 -19.97
N TRP A 160 -1.20 14.00 -20.73
CA TRP A 160 -2.65 13.83 -20.63
C TRP A 160 -3.13 12.36 -20.72
N PRO A 161 -2.66 11.54 -21.68
CA PRO A 161 -3.03 10.13 -21.73
C PRO A 161 -2.64 9.38 -20.45
N GLY A 162 -1.49 9.71 -19.85
CA GLY A 162 -1.03 9.15 -18.59
C GLY A 162 -1.94 9.52 -17.41
N LEU A 163 -2.34 10.79 -17.31
CA LEU A 163 -3.28 11.25 -16.28
C LEU A 163 -4.63 10.52 -16.38
N VAL A 164 -5.16 10.36 -17.59
CA VAL A 164 -6.40 9.61 -17.83
C VAL A 164 -6.25 8.16 -17.37
N LYS A 165 -5.12 7.52 -17.70
CA LYS A 165 -4.85 6.13 -17.31
C LYS A 165 -4.75 5.97 -15.80
N MET A 166 -4.06 6.88 -15.11
CA MET A 166 -3.98 6.89 -13.65
C MET A 166 -5.37 7.02 -12.99
N ALA A 167 -6.24 7.85 -13.55
CA ALA A 167 -7.63 7.97 -13.10
C ALA A 167 -8.45 6.70 -13.36
N GLU A 168 -8.28 6.07 -14.53
CA GLU A 168 -8.92 4.79 -14.84
C GLU A 168 -8.50 3.70 -13.84
N SER A 169 -7.23 3.63 -13.47
CA SER A 169 -6.69 2.66 -12.51
C SER A 169 -7.11 2.94 -11.06
N SER A 170 -7.22 4.22 -10.68
CA SER A 170 -7.57 4.62 -9.31
C SER A 170 -9.07 4.56 -9.03
N GLY A 171 -9.91 4.63 -10.08
CA GLY A 171 -11.36 4.55 -9.95
C GLY A 171 -11.93 5.67 -9.06
N GLU A 172 -12.74 5.30 -8.07
CA GLU A 172 -13.37 6.26 -7.14
C GLU A 172 -12.37 7.05 -6.27
N ASP A 173 -11.14 6.53 -6.09
CA ASP A 173 -10.07 7.16 -5.29
C ASP A 173 -9.22 8.17 -6.11
N THR A 174 -9.54 8.37 -7.39
CA THR A 174 -8.84 9.31 -8.29
C THR A 174 -8.74 10.71 -7.71
N ILE A 175 -9.76 11.16 -6.97
CA ILE A 175 -9.73 12.47 -6.30
C ILE A 175 -8.52 12.59 -5.36
N VAL A 176 -8.26 11.58 -4.53
CA VAL A 176 -7.19 11.65 -3.54
C VAL A 176 -5.83 11.59 -4.24
N LEU A 177 -5.72 10.79 -5.31
CA LEU A 177 -4.53 10.77 -6.16
C LEU A 177 -4.21 12.16 -6.74
N PHE A 178 -5.19 12.84 -7.33
CA PHE A 178 -4.97 14.13 -7.99
C PHE A 178 -4.80 15.27 -7.00
N ARG A 179 -5.56 15.28 -5.90
CA ARG A 179 -5.51 16.35 -4.90
C ARG A 179 -4.25 16.27 -4.02
N ASP A 180 -3.85 15.07 -3.63
CA ASP A 180 -2.85 14.87 -2.58
C ASP A 180 -1.66 14.03 -3.05
N GLY A 181 -1.87 13.06 -3.93
CA GLY A 181 -0.83 12.14 -4.42
C GLY A 181 0.15 12.79 -5.39
N LEU A 182 -0.33 13.27 -6.54
CA LEU A 182 0.49 13.93 -7.55
C LEU A 182 1.21 15.18 -7.00
N PRO A 183 0.54 16.08 -6.24
CA PRO A 183 1.23 17.21 -5.62
C PRO A 183 2.34 16.83 -4.64
N ALA A 184 2.20 15.73 -3.89
CA ALA A 184 3.23 15.27 -2.95
C ALA A 184 4.53 14.83 -3.66
N ILE A 185 4.42 14.36 -4.90
CA ILE A 185 5.56 13.90 -5.70
C ILE A 185 5.93 14.86 -6.83
N LYS A 186 5.45 16.11 -6.80
CA LYS A 186 5.64 17.07 -7.89
C LYS A 186 7.10 17.20 -8.35
N ASP A 187 8.05 17.15 -7.41
CA ASP A 187 9.48 17.30 -7.69
C ASP A 187 10.11 16.06 -8.35
N ILE A 188 9.39 14.94 -8.39
CA ILE A 188 9.81 13.69 -9.04
C ILE A 188 9.25 13.61 -10.46
N ILE A 189 8.24 14.41 -10.81
CA ILE A 189 7.59 14.36 -12.12
C ILE A 189 8.51 15.02 -13.16
N THR A 190 9.02 14.22 -14.08
CA THR A 190 9.87 14.62 -15.21
C THR A 190 9.47 13.80 -16.44
N GLU A 191 9.92 14.20 -17.63
CA GLU A 191 9.72 13.40 -18.86
C GLU A 191 10.25 11.96 -18.70
N GLU A 192 11.37 11.78 -18.00
CA GLU A 192 12.00 10.48 -17.78
C GLU A 192 11.20 9.59 -16.81
N THR A 193 10.69 10.17 -15.72
CA THR A 193 9.97 9.41 -14.68
C THR A 193 8.50 9.17 -15.03
N TRP A 194 7.91 10.02 -15.87
CA TRP A 194 6.48 10.00 -16.17
C TRP A 194 5.95 8.64 -16.66
N PRO A 195 6.56 7.96 -17.64
CA PRO A 195 6.10 6.64 -18.07
C PRO A 195 6.10 5.61 -16.93
N GLY A 196 7.09 5.71 -16.02
CA GLY A 196 7.18 4.86 -14.84
C GLY A 196 6.07 5.13 -13.83
N LEU A 197 5.75 6.41 -13.59
CA LEU A 197 4.67 6.81 -12.68
C LEU A 197 3.32 6.28 -13.17
N VAL A 198 3.06 6.37 -14.48
CA VAL A 198 1.84 5.82 -15.09
C VAL A 198 1.75 4.31 -14.85
N LYS A 199 2.82 3.56 -15.12
CA LYS A 199 2.86 2.10 -14.86
C LYS A 199 2.69 1.75 -13.38
N MET A 200 3.29 2.54 -12.50
CA MET A 200 3.15 2.36 -11.06
C MET A 200 1.70 2.54 -10.61
N ALA A 201 0.99 3.52 -11.17
CA ALA A 201 -0.42 3.75 -10.90
C ALA A 201 -1.31 2.62 -11.42
N GLU A 202 -1.05 2.13 -12.63
CA GLU A 202 -1.77 0.99 -13.18
C GLU A 202 -1.64 -0.26 -12.32
N SER A 203 -0.42 -0.52 -11.86
CA SER A 203 -0.12 -1.69 -11.04
C SER A 203 -0.70 -1.56 -9.64
N SER A 204 -0.65 -0.36 -9.06
CA SER A 204 -1.14 -0.08 -7.70
C SER A 204 -2.65 0.08 -7.61
N GLY A 205 -3.33 0.30 -8.74
CA GLY A 205 -4.78 0.44 -8.82
C GLY A 205 -5.33 1.51 -7.87
N LYS A 206 -6.32 1.13 -7.05
CA LYS A 206 -6.95 2.02 -6.06
C LYS A 206 -5.99 2.54 -4.99
N LYS A 207 -4.87 1.83 -4.76
CA LYS A 207 -3.88 2.22 -3.76
C LYS A 207 -2.78 3.13 -4.30
N THR A 208 -2.89 3.60 -5.54
CA THR A 208 -1.93 4.53 -6.16
C THR A 208 -1.71 5.79 -5.32
N TYR A 209 -2.78 6.37 -4.75
CA TYR A 209 -2.64 7.51 -3.86
C TYR A 209 -1.67 7.23 -2.71
N TYR A 210 -1.80 6.08 -2.03
CA TYR A 210 -0.91 5.73 -0.92
C TYR A 210 0.53 5.55 -1.39
N LEU A 211 0.73 4.98 -2.59
CA LEU A 211 2.05 4.84 -3.18
C LEU A 211 2.67 6.21 -3.43
N PHE A 212 1.95 7.16 -4.02
CA PHE A 212 2.52 8.46 -4.36
C PHE A 212 2.73 9.31 -3.11
N HIS A 213 1.72 9.40 -2.25
CA HIS A 213 1.74 10.30 -1.11
C HIS A 213 2.63 9.81 0.05
N TYR A 214 2.65 8.50 0.33
CA TYR A 214 3.46 7.94 1.42
C TYR A 214 4.66 7.14 0.93
N GLY A 215 4.48 6.31 -0.10
CA GLY A 215 5.51 5.40 -0.59
C GLY A 215 6.69 6.13 -1.24
N LEU A 216 6.46 6.79 -2.38
CA LEU A 216 7.48 7.51 -3.13
C LEU A 216 8.11 8.63 -2.30
N LEU A 217 7.33 9.28 -1.43
CA LEU A 217 7.87 10.30 -0.53
C LEU A 217 8.87 9.72 0.49
N ALA A 218 8.60 8.53 1.03
CA ALA A 218 9.49 7.87 2.00
C ALA A 218 10.86 7.49 1.39
N VAL A 219 10.92 7.33 0.07
CA VAL A 219 12.11 6.91 -0.69
C VAL A 219 12.57 7.95 -1.71
N LYS A 220 12.08 9.20 -1.61
CA LYS A 220 12.36 10.27 -2.57
C LYS A 220 13.86 10.48 -2.79
N ASP A 221 14.63 10.23 -1.74
CA ASP A 221 16.07 10.42 -1.65
C ASP A 221 16.91 9.31 -2.31
N ILE A 222 16.27 8.24 -2.78
CA ILE A 222 16.90 7.18 -3.58
C ILE A 222 16.37 7.12 -5.02
N ILE A 223 15.48 8.03 -5.42
CA ILE A 223 14.97 8.10 -6.79
C ILE A 223 16.00 8.80 -7.67
N THR A 224 16.60 8.03 -8.58
CA THR A 224 17.55 8.49 -9.61
C THR A 224 17.26 7.78 -10.93
N THR A 225 17.82 8.26 -12.04
CA THR A 225 17.78 7.56 -13.34
C THR A 225 18.19 6.08 -13.25
N GLU A 226 19.17 5.76 -12.39
CA GLU A 226 19.67 4.40 -12.22
C GLU A 226 18.70 3.51 -11.43
N THR A 227 18.09 4.02 -10.36
CA THR A 227 17.21 3.24 -9.50
C THR A 227 15.76 3.16 -10.00
N TRP A 228 15.35 4.13 -10.80
CA TRP A 228 13.96 4.30 -11.24
C TRP A 228 13.38 3.05 -11.93
N PRO A 229 14.07 2.40 -12.90
CA PRO A 229 13.54 1.18 -13.53
C PRO A 229 13.32 0.05 -12.53
N GLY A 230 14.21 -0.09 -11.54
CA GLY A 230 14.09 -1.08 -10.48
C GLY A 230 12.87 -0.81 -9.59
N LEU A 231 12.66 0.45 -9.19
CA LEU A 231 11.49 0.86 -8.40
C LEU A 231 10.18 0.62 -9.15
N VAL A 232 10.11 0.95 -10.45
CA VAL A 232 8.92 0.68 -11.29
C VAL A 232 8.63 -0.83 -11.33
N LYS A 233 9.65 -1.64 -11.59
CA LYS A 233 9.53 -3.11 -11.64
C LYS A 233 9.04 -3.70 -10.32
N MET A 234 9.46 -3.15 -9.19
CA MET A 234 8.96 -3.56 -7.86
C MET A 234 7.46 -3.31 -7.74
N VAL A 235 7.00 -2.13 -8.17
CA VAL A 235 5.57 -1.79 -8.14
C VAL A 235 4.77 -2.68 -9.09
N GLU A 236 5.27 -2.94 -10.29
CA GLU A 236 4.65 -3.88 -11.25
C GLU A 236 4.53 -5.29 -10.68
N SER A 237 5.56 -5.75 -9.94
CA SER A 237 5.58 -7.08 -9.34
C SER A 237 4.64 -7.22 -8.15
N TYR A 238 4.41 -6.11 -7.43
CA TYR A 238 3.76 -6.13 -6.14
C TYR A 238 2.35 -5.53 -6.14
N GLY A 239 2.01 -4.83 -7.22
CA GLY A 239 0.68 -4.33 -7.53
C GLY A 239 0.14 -3.42 -6.42
N GLU A 240 -1.08 -3.69 -5.98
CA GLU A 240 -1.77 -2.90 -4.97
C GLU A 240 -1.03 -2.81 -3.61
N ASN A 241 -0.16 -3.76 -3.27
CA ASN A 241 0.54 -3.72 -1.97
C ASN A 241 1.76 -2.78 -1.97
N SER A 242 2.16 -2.25 -3.13
CA SER A 242 3.32 -1.35 -3.33
C SER A 242 3.49 -0.21 -2.34
N PRO A 243 2.43 0.44 -1.83
CA PRO A 243 2.61 1.47 -0.81
C PRO A 243 3.34 0.98 0.44
N ASP A 244 3.02 -0.21 0.93
CA ASP A 244 3.65 -0.76 2.15
C ASP A 244 5.11 -1.15 1.88
N LEU A 245 5.42 -1.63 0.67
CA LEU A 245 6.79 -1.93 0.26
C LEU A 245 7.66 -0.68 0.28
N PHE A 246 7.16 0.41 -0.28
CA PHE A 246 7.93 1.65 -0.35
C PHE A 246 8.05 2.31 1.02
N ARG A 247 6.93 2.38 1.77
CA ARG A 247 6.89 3.04 3.08
C ARG A 247 7.70 2.29 4.14
N ASP A 248 7.51 0.97 4.24
CA ASP A 248 8.05 0.19 5.36
C ASP A 248 9.31 -0.60 4.94
N GLY A 249 9.30 -1.20 3.75
CA GLY A 249 10.40 -2.05 3.26
C GLY A 249 11.60 -1.27 2.73
N LEU A 250 11.42 -0.50 1.66
CA LEU A 250 12.50 0.27 1.01
C LEU A 250 13.09 1.31 1.96
N SER A 251 12.26 1.97 2.76
CA SER A 251 12.71 2.93 3.78
C SER A 251 13.74 2.33 4.75
N ALA A 252 13.60 1.05 5.12
CA ALA A 252 14.50 0.36 6.03
C ALA A 252 15.91 0.11 5.44
N VAL A 253 16.02 0.07 4.12
CA VAL A 253 17.25 -0.27 3.38
C VAL A 253 17.75 0.86 2.47
N LYS A 254 17.11 2.04 2.52
CA LYS A 254 17.39 3.14 1.59
C LYS A 254 18.85 3.60 1.62
N ASP A 255 19.49 3.56 2.79
CA ASP A 255 20.90 3.94 2.91
C ASP A 255 21.85 2.94 2.24
N LEU A 256 21.45 1.66 2.13
CA LEU A 256 22.18 0.68 1.34
C LEU A 256 22.02 0.91 -0.16
N ILE A 257 20.82 1.30 -0.59
CA ILE A 257 20.49 1.57 -2.00
C ILE A 257 21.29 2.75 -2.54
N ARG A 258 21.65 3.73 -1.69
CA ARG A 258 22.47 4.89 -2.08
C ARG A 258 23.90 4.56 -2.51
N THR A 259 24.39 3.35 -2.21
CA THR A 259 25.73 2.91 -2.63
C THR A 259 25.72 2.46 -4.10
N GLN A 260 26.90 2.34 -4.75
CA GLN A 260 27.07 1.85 -6.15
C GLN A 260 26.54 0.42 -6.43
N THR A 261 25.70 -0.14 -5.55
CA THR A 261 25.08 -1.47 -5.66
C THR A 261 23.55 -1.41 -5.60
N SER A 262 22.98 -0.26 -5.95
CA SER A 262 21.56 0.08 -5.84
C SER A 262 20.63 -0.97 -6.47
N TYR A 263 20.94 -1.42 -7.69
CA TYR A 263 20.14 -2.40 -8.44
C TYR A 263 20.11 -3.79 -7.77
N LEU A 264 21.21 -4.25 -7.17
CA LEU A 264 21.28 -5.57 -6.53
C LEU A 264 20.43 -5.66 -5.27
N ILE A 265 20.35 -4.57 -4.48
CA ILE A 265 19.48 -4.52 -3.30
C ILE A 265 18.01 -4.58 -3.72
N LEU A 266 17.63 -3.88 -4.79
CA LEU A 266 16.26 -3.93 -5.33
C LEU A 266 15.92 -5.33 -5.86
N ASP A 267 16.87 -6.02 -6.49
CA ASP A 267 16.70 -7.42 -6.92
C ASP A 267 16.51 -8.37 -5.74
N TYR A 268 17.28 -8.22 -4.66
CA TYR A 268 17.09 -9.03 -3.44
C TYR A 268 15.75 -8.78 -2.76
N LEU A 269 15.27 -7.54 -2.72
CA LEU A 269 13.96 -7.24 -2.17
C LEU A 269 12.85 -7.84 -3.03
N ASN A 270 12.96 -7.74 -4.35
CA ASN A 270 12.06 -8.42 -5.28
C ASN A 270 12.06 -9.95 -5.05
N GLU A 271 13.24 -10.56 -4.89
CA GLU A 271 13.36 -11.99 -4.61
C GLU A 271 12.71 -12.36 -3.27
N LEU A 272 13.01 -11.62 -2.20
CA LEU A 272 12.47 -11.82 -0.86
C LEU A 272 10.93 -11.80 -0.87
N ILE A 273 10.35 -10.83 -1.57
CA ILE A 273 8.90 -10.67 -1.71
C ILE A 273 8.28 -11.87 -2.41
N GLY A 274 8.94 -12.42 -3.43
CA GLY A 274 8.49 -13.63 -4.12
C GLY A 274 8.26 -14.83 -3.19
N TYR A 275 9.02 -14.91 -2.10
CA TYR A 275 8.84 -15.95 -1.08
C TYR A 275 7.77 -15.66 -0.04
N CYS A 276 7.30 -14.41 0.07
CA CYS A 276 6.40 -13.97 1.12
C CYS A 276 4.92 -13.88 0.71
N LYS A 277 4.53 -14.50 -0.41
CA LYS A 277 3.18 -14.39 -0.97
C LYS A 277 2.07 -14.61 0.06
N GLY A 278 1.16 -13.64 0.21
CA GLY A 278 0.05 -13.65 1.17
C GLY A 278 0.35 -13.14 2.58
N VAL A 279 1.61 -12.85 2.92
CA VAL A 279 2.03 -12.25 4.22
C VAL A 279 2.92 -11.02 4.05
N GLU A 280 2.93 -10.45 2.85
CA GLU A 280 3.95 -9.50 2.42
C GLU A 280 3.90 -8.21 3.25
N ILE A 281 2.72 -7.68 3.56
CA ILE A 281 2.55 -6.49 4.41
C ILE A 281 3.20 -6.71 5.80
N ARG A 282 3.01 -7.89 6.40
CA ARG A 282 3.61 -8.21 7.71
C ARG A 282 5.12 -8.36 7.60
N THR A 283 5.58 -9.03 6.54
CA THR A 283 7.02 -9.17 6.27
C THR A 283 7.69 -7.81 6.14
N LEU A 284 7.15 -6.90 5.34
CA LEU A 284 7.76 -5.60 5.08
C LEU A 284 7.86 -4.75 6.35
N LYS A 285 6.81 -4.76 7.17
CA LYS A 285 6.85 -4.12 8.50
C LYS A 285 7.93 -4.72 9.39
N ALA A 286 8.11 -6.04 9.36
CA ALA A 286 9.13 -6.73 10.13
C ALA A 286 10.56 -6.47 9.61
N LEU A 287 10.75 -5.91 8.40
CA LEU A 287 12.07 -5.50 7.92
C LEU A 287 12.53 -4.15 8.50
N SER A 288 11.60 -3.29 8.91
CA SER A 288 11.93 -1.96 9.44
C SER A 288 12.87 -1.99 10.66
N PRO A 289 12.65 -2.84 11.67
CA PRO A 289 13.58 -2.97 12.80
C PRO A 289 14.97 -3.52 12.44
N LEU A 290 15.17 -4.05 11.24
CA LEU A 290 16.44 -4.65 10.81
C LEU A 290 17.49 -3.63 10.36
N GLN A 291 17.17 -2.34 10.37
CA GLN A 291 18.10 -1.29 9.91
C GLN A 291 19.51 -1.35 10.54
N PRO A 292 19.68 -1.60 11.85
CA PRO A 292 21.02 -1.78 12.43
C PRO A 292 21.79 -2.96 11.83
N LEU A 293 21.09 -4.06 11.50
CA LEU A 293 21.71 -5.22 10.86
C LEU A 293 22.09 -4.93 9.42
N PHE A 294 21.25 -4.22 8.68
CA PHE A 294 21.55 -3.77 7.34
C PHE A 294 22.82 -2.91 7.31
N ASN A 295 22.99 -1.99 8.27
CA ASN A 295 24.19 -1.17 8.39
C ASN A 295 25.45 -2.00 8.69
N GLY A 296 25.32 -3.09 9.44
CA GLY A 296 26.45 -3.95 9.82
C GLY A 296 26.87 -4.95 8.75
N PHE A 297 25.90 -5.57 8.06
CA PHE A 297 26.14 -6.71 7.17
C PHE A 297 25.86 -6.42 5.68
N GLY A 298 25.15 -5.33 5.38
CA GLY A 298 24.75 -4.97 4.03
C GLY A 298 24.07 -6.13 3.30
N ARG A 299 24.53 -6.40 2.07
CA ARG A 299 23.99 -7.45 1.20
C ARG A 299 24.09 -8.86 1.78
N GLN A 300 25.10 -9.15 2.60
CA GLN A 300 25.29 -10.49 3.16
C GLN A 300 24.10 -10.91 4.03
N LEU A 301 23.36 -9.95 4.60
CA LEU A 301 22.18 -10.23 5.40
C LEU A 301 21.08 -10.94 4.57
N PHE A 302 20.92 -10.57 3.30
CA PHE A 302 19.96 -11.20 2.40
C PHE A 302 20.30 -12.66 2.13
N ASP A 303 21.53 -12.92 1.67
CA ASP A 303 21.98 -14.24 1.26
C ASP A 303 22.06 -15.24 2.42
N LEU A 304 22.51 -14.76 3.58
CA LEU A 304 22.84 -15.63 4.71
C LEU A 304 21.68 -15.83 5.68
N LEU A 305 20.73 -14.88 5.72
CA LEU A 305 19.67 -14.90 6.73
C LEU A 305 18.28 -14.67 6.14
N LEU A 306 18.03 -13.54 5.47
CA LEU A 306 16.65 -13.14 5.15
C LEU A 306 16.02 -14.04 4.08
N ILE A 307 16.70 -14.27 2.96
CA ILE A 307 16.18 -15.11 1.87
C ILE A 307 16.04 -16.57 2.31
N PRO A 308 17.05 -17.20 2.95
CA PRO A 308 16.87 -18.55 3.49
C PRO A 308 15.71 -18.65 4.50
N THR A 309 15.54 -17.65 5.36
CA THR A 309 14.42 -17.62 6.31
C THR A 309 13.08 -17.53 5.58
N ALA A 310 12.95 -16.63 4.60
CA ALA A 310 11.73 -16.45 3.80
C ALA A 310 11.35 -17.71 3.00
N LYS A 311 12.34 -18.41 2.42
CA LYS A 311 12.14 -19.67 1.68
C LYS A 311 11.48 -20.76 2.53
N SER A 312 11.51 -20.69 3.86
CA SER A 312 10.79 -21.63 4.71
C SER A 312 9.26 -21.47 4.66
N GLN A 313 8.76 -20.31 4.19
CA GLN A 313 7.34 -20.02 3.99
C GLN A 313 6.43 -20.35 5.19
N THR A 314 6.94 -20.18 6.43
CA THR A 314 6.17 -20.44 7.65
C THR A 314 5.73 -19.16 8.34
N VAL A 315 4.71 -19.26 9.18
CA VAL A 315 4.32 -18.17 10.09
C VAL A 315 5.49 -17.77 11.00
N ALA A 316 6.28 -18.74 11.43
CA ALA A 316 7.45 -18.48 12.24
C ALA A 316 8.53 -17.67 11.49
N ALA A 317 8.64 -17.82 10.16
CA ALA A 317 9.64 -17.10 9.36
C ALA A 317 9.48 -15.57 9.48
N PHE A 318 8.25 -15.07 9.45
CA PHE A 318 8.00 -13.64 9.57
C PHE A 318 8.22 -13.13 11.00
N LEU A 319 7.85 -13.92 12.02
CA LEU A 319 8.10 -13.56 13.42
C LEU A 319 9.61 -13.55 13.73
N CYS A 320 10.38 -14.39 13.04
CA CYS A 320 11.83 -14.36 13.15
C CYS A 320 12.43 -13.04 12.65
N PHE A 321 11.87 -12.41 11.60
CA PHE A 321 12.34 -11.09 11.16
C PHE A 321 12.18 -10.03 12.25
N GLU A 322 11.05 -10.01 12.93
CA GLU A 322 10.84 -9.12 14.09
C GLU A 322 11.89 -9.38 15.18
N SER A 323 12.06 -10.64 15.57
CA SER A 323 13.06 -11.03 16.59
C SER A 323 14.50 -10.70 16.19
N TYR A 324 14.87 -10.80 14.91
CA TYR A 324 16.23 -10.48 14.48
C TYR A 324 16.58 -9.01 14.73
N GLY A 325 15.61 -8.10 14.55
CA GLY A 325 15.82 -6.67 14.78
C GLY A 325 16.05 -6.33 16.25
N GLU A 326 15.54 -7.16 17.16
CA GLU A 326 15.73 -7.00 18.61
C GLU A 326 17.09 -7.51 19.09
N ILE A 327 17.81 -8.31 18.30
CA ILE A 327 19.13 -8.83 18.71
C ILE A 327 20.17 -7.69 18.66
N PRO A 328 20.86 -7.39 19.78
CA PRO A 328 21.88 -6.34 19.83
C PRO A 328 22.97 -6.52 18.77
N ILE A 329 23.28 -5.47 18.00
CA ILE A 329 24.25 -5.53 16.89
C ILE A 329 25.63 -6.02 17.33
N ASN A 330 26.05 -5.70 18.55
CA ASN A 330 27.33 -6.16 19.09
C ASN A 330 27.38 -7.69 19.26
N ALA A 331 26.23 -8.36 19.40
CA ALA A 331 26.10 -9.82 19.46
C ALA A 331 26.34 -10.49 18.10
N LEU A 332 26.21 -9.75 17.00
CA LEU A 332 26.34 -10.21 15.62
C LEU A 332 27.58 -9.58 14.99
N LYS A 333 28.73 -10.25 15.05
CA LYS A 333 30.01 -9.71 14.56
C LYS A 333 30.55 -10.39 13.30
N SER A 334 29.96 -11.50 12.90
CA SER A 334 30.50 -12.38 11.87
C SER A 334 29.41 -13.11 11.11
N LYS A 335 29.78 -13.59 9.91
CA LYS A 335 28.95 -14.50 9.10
C LYS A 335 28.47 -15.72 9.89
N SER A 336 29.30 -16.27 10.77
CA SER A 336 28.95 -17.41 11.61
C SER A 336 27.85 -17.11 12.64
N ASP A 337 27.66 -15.84 13.02
CA ASP A 337 26.54 -15.42 13.87
C ASP A 337 25.21 -15.50 13.09
N LEU A 338 25.18 -14.98 11.85
CA LEU A 338 24.01 -15.07 10.97
C LEU A 338 23.67 -16.53 10.63
N GLU A 339 24.68 -17.37 10.39
CA GLU A 339 24.50 -18.80 10.14
C GLU A 339 23.91 -19.55 11.34
N LEU A 340 24.22 -19.14 12.58
CA LEU A 340 23.59 -19.70 13.77
C LEU A 340 22.10 -19.35 13.81
N LEU A 341 21.73 -18.09 13.53
CA LEU A 341 20.33 -17.66 13.49
C LEU A 341 19.54 -18.42 12.41
N ARG A 342 20.10 -18.51 11.21
CA ARG A 342 19.54 -19.33 10.13
C ARG A 342 19.37 -20.79 10.55
N TRP A 343 20.37 -21.37 11.20
CA TRP A 343 20.30 -22.76 11.68
C TRP A 343 19.15 -22.96 12.68
N ILE A 344 18.90 -21.98 13.56
CA ILE A 344 17.77 -22.03 14.50
C ILE A 344 16.45 -22.10 13.73
N VAL A 345 16.26 -21.24 12.73
CA VAL A 345 15.05 -21.26 11.88
C VAL A 345 14.89 -22.57 11.15
N GLU A 346 15.92 -23.03 10.46
CA GLU A 346 15.84 -24.24 9.63
C GLU A 346 15.61 -25.51 10.47
N LYS A 347 16.24 -25.63 11.64
CA LYS A 347 16.17 -26.84 12.47
C LYS A 347 15.04 -26.85 13.48
N LYS A 348 14.50 -25.70 13.86
CA LYS A 348 13.46 -25.59 14.89
C LYS A 348 12.12 -25.10 14.35
N SER A 349 12.09 -24.65 13.10
CA SER A 349 10.88 -24.34 12.31
C SER A 349 9.88 -23.51 13.13
N ARG A 350 8.72 -24.07 13.49
CA ARG A 350 7.63 -23.38 14.20
C ARG A 350 8.04 -22.80 15.56
N LYS A 351 9.11 -23.30 16.18
CA LYS A 351 9.60 -22.85 17.49
C LYS A 351 10.77 -21.88 17.40
N ALA A 352 11.18 -21.49 16.20
CA ALA A 352 12.30 -20.58 16.01
C ALA A 352 12.07 -19.23 16.68
N ASN A 353 10.88 -18.63 16.53
CA ASN A 353 10.55 -17.37 17.18
C ASN A 353 10.65 -17.44 18.72
N ASP A 354 10.04 -18.48 19.32
CA ASP A 354 10.11 -18.70 20.77
C ASP A 354 11.56 -18.82 21.25
N ILE A 355 12.42 -19.50 20.48
CA ILE A 355 13.85 -19.65 20.79
C ILE A 355 14.57 -18.31 20.67
N LEU A 356 14.34 -17.54 19.60
CA LEU A 356 14.99 -16.24 19.43
C LEU A 356 14.60 -15.30 20.58
N ARG A 357 13.31 -15.22 20.91
CA ARG A 357 12.79 -14.35 21.96
C ARG A 357 13.19 -14.78 23.37
N HIS A 358 12.93 -16.03 23.73
CA HIS A 358 13.04 -16.50 25.11
C HIS A 358 14.38 -17.15 25.44
N ILE A 359 15.24 -17.43 24.46
CA ILE A 359 16.61 -17.91 24.70
C ILE A 359 17.62 -16.87 24.26
N ILE A 360 17.58 -16.43 22.99
CA ILE A 360 18.66 -15.61 22.44
C ILE A 360 18.60 -14.20 23.01
N ILE A 361 17.48 -13.49 22.83
CA ILE A 361 17.32 -12.10 23.29
C ILE A 361 17.41 -12.03 24.81
N GLU A 362 16.56 -12.79 25.52
CA GLU A 362 16.58 -12.83 26.99
C GLU A 362 17.95 -13.25 27.56
N GLY A 363 18.63 -14.19 26.89
CA GLY A 363 19.96 -14.64 27.30
C GLY A 363 21.04 -13.59 27.11
N LEU A 364 20.94 -12.76 26.07
CA LEU A 364 21.83 -11.61 25.86
C LEU A 364 21.56 -10.51 26.91
N ASP A 365 20.29 -10.20 27.16
CA ASP A 365 19.87 -9.17 28.12
C ASP A 365 20.33 -9.51 29.55
N ARG A 366 20.12 -10.76 29.97
CA ARG A 366 20.59 -11.28 31.27
C ARG A 366 22.10 -11.56 31.30
N ARG A 367 22.83 -11.31 30.22
CA ARG A 367 24.26 -11.63 30.04
C ARG A 367 24.60 -13.10 30.29
N ILE A 368 23.62 -13.98 30.13
CA ILE A 368 23.79 -15.43 30.20
C ILE A 368 24.51 -15.89 28.94
N ILE A 369 24.13 -15.41 27.75
CA ILE A 369 24.81 -15.69 26.48
C ILE A 369 25.88 -14.62 26.25
N ARG A 370 27.14 -15.05 26.04
CA ARG A 370 28.24 -14.14 25.74
C ARG A 370 28.21 -13.71 24.28
N ILE A 371 28.58 -12.45 24.08
CA ILE A 371 28.74 -11.82 22.78
C ILE A 371 30.17 -12.05 22.23
N PRO A 372 30.34 -12.36 20.92
CA PRO A 372 29.33 -12.64 19.88
C PRO A 372 28.73 -14.06 19.96
N LEU A 373 27.53 -14.25 19.40
CA LEU A 373 26.73 -15.49 19.47
C LEU A 373 27.49 -16.76 19.03
N SER A 374 28.33 -16.63 18.01
CA SER A 374 29.18 -17.67 17.45
C SER A 374 30.10 -18.31 18.49
N LYS A 375 30.55 -17.56 19.51
CA LYS A 375 31.36 -18.08 20.62
C LYS A 375 30.61 -19.13 21.45
N GLU A 376 29.29 -19.06 21.48
CA GLU A 376 28.44 -19.99 22.22
C GLU A 376 27.64 -20.94 21.33
N SER A 377 27.83 -20.86 20.02
CA SER A 377 27.06 -21.63 19.03
C SER A 377 27.04 -23.13 19.32
N LYS A 378 28.17 -23.72 19.76
CA LYS A 378 28.27 -25.14 20.10
C LYS A 378 27.36 -25.50 21.29
N ILE A 379 27.36 -24.70 22.34
CA ILE A 379 26.57 -24.92 23.56
C ILE A 379 25.09 -24.73 23.27
N ILE A 380 24.75 -23.66 22.54
CA ILE A 380 23.38 -23.36 22.11
C ILE A 380 22.82 -24.50 21.25
N LYS A 381 23.57 -24.96 20.24
CA LYS A 381 23.15 -26.08 19.38
C LYS A 381 22.93 -27.37 20.17
N GLU A 382 23.85 -27.71 21.08
CA GLU A 382 23.72 -28.89 21.94
C GLU A 382 22.48 -28.82 22.83
N PHE A 383 22.23 -27.67 23.46
CA PHE A 383 21.02 -27.44 24.25
C PHE A 383 19.76 -27.63 23.40
N LEU A 384 19.67 -26.92 22.28
CA LEU A 384 18.47 -26.90 21.44
C LEU A 384 18.18 -28.27 20.82
N ASN A 385 19.18 -29.11 20.59
CA ASN A 385 18.99 -30.47 20.06
C ASN A 385 18.43 -31.46 21.08
N ASN A 386 18.67 -31.24 22.38
CA ASN A 386 18.35 -32.21 23.42
C ASN A 386 17.22 -31.76 24.35
N THR A 387 16.98 -30.44 24.43
CA THR A 387 16.04 -29.86 25.38
C THR A 387 14.58 -30.21 25.07
N PRO A 388 13.76 -30.53 26.08
CA PRO A 388 12.32 -30.72 25.91
C PRO A 388 11.52 -29.42 25.93
N VAL A 389 12.11 -28.29 26.35
CA VAL A 389 11.47 -26.95 26.44
C VAL A 389 12.49 -25.83 26.14
N TYR A 390 12.04 -24.72 25.55
CA TYR A 390 12.91 -23.61 25.11
C TYR A 390 12.79 -22.40 26.03
N LEU A 391 13.42 -22.44 27.20
CA LEU A 391 13.42 -21.33 28.15
C LEU A 391 14.78 -21.04 28.78
N ILE A 392 15.01 -19.77 29.11
CA ILE A 392 16.32 -19.27 29.50
C ILE A 392 16.80 -19.87 30.82
N GLU A 393 15.89 -20.13 31.76
CA GLU A 393 16.22 -20.70 33.05
C GLU A 393 16.77 -22.12 32.90
N LEU A 394 16.14 -22.94 32.06
CA LEU A 394 16.63 -24.29 31.77
C LEU A 394 17.96 -24.25 31.00
N TYR A 395 18.12 -23.29 30.09
CA TYR A 395 19.39 -23.07 29.39
C TYR A 395 20.51 -22.71 30.37
N THR A 396 20.23 -21.88 31.37
CA THR A 396 21.18 -21.48 32.42
C THR A 396 21.68 -22.68 33.20
N GLU A 397 20.76 -23.54 33.67
CA GLU A 397 21.11 -24.77 34.37
C GLU A 397 21.93 -25.72 33.48
N PHE A 398 21.49 -25.93 32.24
CA PHE A 398 22.23 -26.72 31.27
C PHE A 398 23.65 -26.18 31.07
N LYS A 399 23.80 -24.87 30.91
CA LYS A 399 25.07 -24.22 30.66
C LYS A 399 26.01 -24.32 31.87
N ASN A 400 25.48 -24.21 33.08
CA ASN A 400 26.25 -24.42 34.31
C ASN A 400 26.83 -25.83 34.36
N ILE A 401 26.03 -26.85 34.03
CA ILE A 401 26.51 -28.24 33.93
C ILE A 401 27.54 -28.40 32.80
N TYR A 402 27.27 -27.80 31.63
CA TYR A 402 28.14 -27.89 30.46
C TYR A 402 29.53 -27.30 30.71
N ASN A 403 29.59 -26.15 31.40
CA ASN A 403 30.83 -25.46 31.72
C ASN A 403 31.50 -25.98 33.00
N GLY A 404 30.72 -26.56 33.93
CA GLY A 404 31.23 -27.09 35.18
C GLY A 404 32.30 -28.18 34.98
N ASN A 405 33.16 -28.36 35.98
CA ASN A 405 34.24 -29.35 35.94
C ASN A 405 33.74 -30.74 36.38
N LEU A 406 32.59 -31.17 35.87
CA LEU A 406 31.97 -32.45 36.19
C LEU A 406 32.50 -33.54 35.25
N THR A 407 32.96 -34.65 35.83
CA THR A 407 33.14 -35.91 35.10
C THR A 407 31.77 -36.37 34.58
N ASN A 408 31.68 -36.80 33.33
CA ASN A 408 30.43 -37.26 32.71
C ASN A 408 29.31 -36.20 32.58
N LYS A 409 29.65 -34.97 32.16
CA LYS A 409 28.70 -33.86 31.90
C LYS A 409 27.42 -34.30 31.16
N LYS A 410 27.55 -35.22 30.21
CA LYS A 410 26.45 -35.80 29.44
C LYS A 410 25.37 -36.43 30.30
N ILE A 411 25.76 -37.23 31.29
CA ILE A 411 24.83 -37.89 32.22
C ILE A 411 24.02 -36.84 33.00
N HIS A 412 24.68 -35.75 33.41
CA HIS A 412 24.04 -34.71 34.21
C HIS A 412 22.99 -33.93 33.43
N TYR A 413 23.29 -33.48 32.21
CA TYR A 413 22.26 -32.78 31.43
C TYR A 413 21.19 -33.72 30.88
N GLU A 414 21.50 -35.00 30.62
CA GLU A 414 20.48 -36.00 30.27
C GLU A 414 19.50 -36.23 31.43
N ARG A 415 20.00 -36.26 32.66
CA ARG A 415 19.15 -36.33 33.86
C ARG A 415 18.27 -35.09 33.98
N LEU A 416 18.83 -33.89 33.80
CA LEU A 416 18.08 -32.64 33.80
C LEU A 416 16.92 -32.72 32.78
N PHE A 417 17.20 -33.07 31.52
CA PHE A 417 16.15 -33.19 30.50
C PHE A 417 15.15 -34.31 30.79
N LYS A 418 15.56 -35.42 31.41
CA LYS A 418 14.65 -36.49 31.87
C LYS A 418 13.67 -35.98 32.92
N GLU A 419 14.14 -35.19 33.89
CA GLU A 419 13.29 -34.59 34.92
C GLU A 419 12.29 -33.60 34.32
N VAL A 420 12.74 -32.75 33.39
CA VAL A 420 11.87 -31.80 32.70
C VAL A 420 10.79 -32.52 31.87
N ARG A 421 11.14 -33.62 31.17
CA ARG A 421 10.16 -34.45 30.46
C ARG A 421 9.15 -35.11 31.39
N LYS A 422 9.59 -35.56 32.57
CA LYS A 422 8.72 -36.14 33.60
C LYS A 422 7.73 -35.08 34.09
N LEU A 423 8.23 -33.90 34.46
CA LEU A 423 7.40 -32.77 34.88
C LEU A 423 6.36 -32.37 33.83
N LYS A 424 6.76 -32.33 32.55
CA LYS A 424 5.84 -32.00 31.45
C LYS A 424 4.66 -32.97 31.38
N LYS A 425 4.93 -34.27 31.51
CA LYS A 425 3.88 -35.31 31.54
C LYS A 425 2.97 -35.17 32.75
N GLU A 426 3.55 -34.82 33.90
CA GLU A 426 2.85 -34.61 35.16
C GLU A 426 1.87 -33.44 35.09
N ILE A 427 2.32 -32.28 34.60
CA ILE A 427 1.46 -31.11 34.38
C ILE A 427 0.31 -31.42 33.42
N ILE A 428 0.59 -32.10 32.29
CA ILE A 428 -0.46 -32.49 31.32
C ILE A 428 -1.50 -33.42 31.97
N LYS A 429 -1.08 -34.30 32.89
CA LYS A 429 -1.96 -35.22 33.61
C LYS A 429 -2.65 -34.58 34.82
N GLY A 430 -2.37 -33.31 35.14
CA GLY A 430 -2.88 -32.65 36.35
C GLY A 430 -2.36 -33.28 37.65
N THR A 431 -1.18 -33.90 37.64
CA THR A 431 -0.60 -34.59 38.80
C THR A 431 0.84 -34.12 39.01
N LEU A 432 1.20 -33.68 40.21
CA LEU A 432 2.59 -33.35 40.55
C LEU A 432 3.10 -34.38 41.57
N SER A 433 4.13 -35.14 41.19
CA SER A 433 4.64 -36.25 42.01
C SER A 433 5.66 -35.83 43.07
N LYS A 434 6.22 -34.63 42.92
CA LYS A 434 7.19 -34.02 43.84
C LYS A 434 7.22 -32.51 43.67
N GLU A 435 7.93 -31.84 44.56
CA GLU A 435 8.33 -30.46 44.39
C GLU A 435 9.43 -30.35 43.32
N TYR A 436 9.30 -29.34 42.46
CA TYR A 436 10.25 -29.05 41.38
C TYR A 436 10.85 -27.67 41.62
N ASN A 437 12.11 -27.48 41.19
CA ASN A 437 12.71 -26.16 41.17
C ASN A 437 11.78 -25.18 40.44
N GLN A 438 11.45 -24.06 41.10
CA GLN A 438 10.44 -23.11 40.64
C GLN A 438 10.71 -22.60 39.22
N ASN A 439 11.98 -22.38 38.88
CA ASN A 439 12.39 -21.94 37.54
C ASN A 439 12.12 -23.02 36.48
N ILE A 440 12.36 -24.30 36.81
CA ILE A 440 12.05 -25.43 35.93
C ILE A 440 10.53 -25.64 35.84
N LEU A 441 9.80 -25.43 36.94
CA LEU A 441 8.34 -25.55 37.00
C LEU A 441 7.65 -24.53 36.09
N LEU A 442 7.96 -23.24 36.30
CA LEU A 442 7.53 -22.13 35.45
C LEU A 442 7.84 -22.43 33.98
N ALA A 443 9.03 -22.96 33.74
CA ALA A 443 9.47 -23.23 32.39
C ALA A 443 8.62 -24.29 31.68
N VAL A 444 8.30 -25.38 32.37
CA VAL A 444 7.48 -26.43 31.77
C VAL A 444 6.02 -26.01 31.63
N ILE A 445 5.47 -25.26 32.58
CA ILE A 445 4.11 -24.71 32.51
C ILE A 445 3.94 -23.89 31.23
N PHE A 446 4.85 -22.95 30.98
CA PHE A 446 4.80 -22.12 29.78
C PHE A 446 4.88 -22.96 28.49
N SER A 447 5.71 -24.02 28.48
CA SER A 447 5.79 -24.92 27.33
C SER A 447 4.55 -25.80 27.12
N VAL A 448 3.77 -26.12 28.15
CA VAL A 448 2.57 -26.98 28.04
C VAL A 448 1.37 -26.16 27.57
N PHE A 449 1.18 -24.98 28.15
CA PHE A 449 -0.01 -24.16 27.92
C PHE A 449 0.14 -23.13 26.80
N SER A 450 1.29 -23.09 26.13
CA SER A 450 1.50 -22.24 24.95
C SER A 450 1.54 -23.04 23.65
N PRO A 451 0.39 -23.21 22.97
CA PRO A 451 0.42 -23.55 21.56
C PRO A 451 0.29 -22.33 20.64
N GLU A 452 -0.67 -21.41 20.81
CA GLU A 452 -1.06 -20.56 19.65
C GLU A 452 -1.80 -19.22 19.93
N VAL A 453 -2.14 -18.80 21.17
CA VAL A 453 -3.01 -17.61 21.38
C VAL A 453 -2.65 -16.81 22.65
N SER A 454 -2.13 -15.60 22.43
CA SER A 454 -2.23 -14.36 23.26
C SER A 454 -2.57 -14.48 24.76
N ILE A 455 -1.64 -14.93 25.61
CA ILE A 455 -1.67 -14.58 27.04
C ILE A 455 -0.26 -14.16 27.49
N ASP A 456 -0.22 -13.01 28.18
CA ASP A 456 0.97 -12.43 28.77
C ASP A 456 1.55 -13.34 29.88
N ARG A 457 2.89 -13.48 29.90
CA ARG A 457 3.65 -14.24 30.90
C ARG A 457 3.30 -13.82 32.33
N ASP A 458 3.00 -12.53 32.53
CA ASP A 458 2.68 -11.96 33.85
C ASP A 458 1.37 -12.47 34.44
N LEU A 459 0.46 -13.03 33.63
CA LEU A 459 -0.77 -13.65 34.13
C LEU A 459 -0.51 -15.05 34.72
N TYR A 460 0.49 -15.77 34.21
CA TYR A 460 0.88 -17.07 34.74
C TYR A 460 1.68 -16.95 36.04
N SER A 461 2.60 -15.99 36.13
CA SER A 461 3.33 -15.73 37.38
C SER A 461 2.37 -15.41 38.52
N ARG A 462 1.37 -14.54 38.27
CA ARG A 462 0.32 -14.20 39.25
C ARG A 462 -0.53 -15.40 39.68
N ALA A 463 -0.86 -16.30 38.76
CA ALA A 463 -1.64 -17.51 39.07
C ALA A 463 -0.86 -18.54 39.91
N ILE A 464 0.47 -18.50 39.86
CA ILE A 464 1.34 -19.34 40.71
C ILE A 464 1.53 -18.69 42.08
N GLU A 465 1.65 -17.37 42.14
CA GLU A 465 1.70 -16.62 43.40
C GLU A 465 0.38 -16.72 44.19
N SER A 466 -0.76 -16.82 43.49
CA SER A 466 -2.09 -17.02 44.12
C SER A 466 -2.42 -18.48 44.47
N ARG A 467 -1.42 -19.38 44.52
CA ARG A 467 -1.60 -20.78 44.99
C ARG A 467 -1.41 -20.95 46.50
N GLU A 468 -0.97 -19.90 47.19
CA GLU A 468 -1.18 -19.75 48.64
C GLU A 468 -2.64 -19.35 48.91
#